data_AF-A0A2M7P9S6-F1
#
_entry.id   AF-A0A2M7P9S6-F1
#
_cell.length_a   1.000
_cell.length_b   1.000
_cell.length_c   1.000
_cell.angle_alpha   90.00
_cell.angle_beta   90.00
_cell.angle_gamma   90.00
#
_symmetry.space_group_name_H-M   'P 1'
#
loop_
_entity.id
_entity.type
_entity.pdbx_description
1 polymer ?
#
loop_
_entity_poly.entity_id
_entity_poly.type
_entity_poly.pdbx_seq_one_letter_code
_entity_poly.pdbx_strand_id
1 'polypeptide(L)' 'MRFYTKQHKFYCGIDLHARKMYLCVLDEAGEIRLRRNIQTDS' A
#
# COMPACT_ATOMS: atom_id res chain seq x y z
N MET A 1 9.86 -14.83 13.72
CA MET A 1 8.91 -14.04 12.89
C MET A 1 7.54 -14.69 12.99
N ARG A 2 6.48 -13.91 13.24
CA ARG A 2 5.11 -14.43 13.21
C ARG A 2 4.53 -14.14 11.84
N PHE A 3 4.25 -15.19 11.08
CA PHE A 3 3.64 -15.06 9.75
C PHE A 3 2.13 -15.05 9.88
N TYR A 4 1.48 -14.15 9.14
CA TYR A 4 0.04 -14.19 8.97
C TYR A 4 -0.30 -15.32 8.01
N THR A 5 -1.14 -16.26 8.46
CA THR A 5 -1.56 -17.45 7.68
C THR A 5 -2.95 -17.30 7.07
N LYS A 6 -3.61 -16.17 7.29
CA LYS A 6 -4.94 -15.87 6.77
C LYS A 6 -4.86 -14.80 5.70
N GLN A 7 -5.73 -14.88 4.71
CA GLN A 7 -5.87 -13.85 3.70
C GLN A 7 -6.54 -12.61 4.30
N HIS A 8 -6.03 -11.43 3.95
CA HIS A 8 -6.59 -10.15 4.35
C HIS A 8 -7.38 -9.57 3.19
N LYS A 9 -8.48 -8.87 3.51
CA LYS A 9 -9.32 -8.23 2.48
C LYS A 9 -8.59 -7.16 1.69
N PHE A 10 -7.60 -6.50 2.30
CA PHE A 10 -6.82 -5.44 1.69
C PHE A 10 -5.34 -5.56 2.03
N TYR A 11 -4.50 -5.24 1.05
CA TYR A 11 -3.05 -5.18 1.16
C TYR A 11 -2.56 -3.79 0.77
N CYS A 12 -1.77 -3.16 1.64
CA CYS A 12 -1.22 -1.84 1.41
C CYS A 12 0.26 -1.94 1.03
N GLY A 13 0.62 -1.41 -0.14
CA GLY A 13 1.99 -1.18 -0.57
C GLY A 13 2.33 0.30 -0.45
N ILE A 14 3.48 0.60 0.14
CA ILE A 14 4.01 1.96 0.26
C ILE A 14 5.38 2.00 -0.39
N ASP A 15 5.57 2.94 -1.29
CA ASP A 15 6.87 3.27 -1.86
C ASP A 15 7.27 4.68 -1.37
N LEU A 16 8.39 4.72 -0.65
CA LEU A 16 8.90 5.92 0.01
C LEU A 16 10.06 6.49 -0.80
N HIS A 17 9.84 7.69 -1.33
CA HIS A 17 10.85 8.54 -1.94
C HIS A 17 11.08 9.77 -1.07
N ALA A 18 12.24 10.43 -1.22
CA ALA A 18 12.69 11.52 -0.35
C ALA A 18 11.67 12.67 -0.12
N ARG A 19 10.76 12.91 -1.06
CA ARG A 19 9.75 13.99 -1.00
C ARG A 19 8.34 13.53 -1.40
N LYS A 20 8.18 12.23 -1.67
CA LYS A 20 6.92 11.69 -2.18
C LYS A 20 6.72 10.30 -1.60
N MET A 21 5.47 10.01 -1.25
CA MET A 21 5.04 8.68 -0.87
C MET A 21 4.01 8.21 -1.88
N TYR A 22 4.26 7.06 -2.50
CA TYR A 22 3.28 6.39 -3.30
C TYR A 22 2.57 5.33 -2.46
N LEU A 23 1.24 5.42 -2.38
CA LEU A 23 0.37 4.52 -1.65
C LEU A 23 -0.46 3.71 -2.66
N CYS A 24 -0.44 2.39 -2.52
CA CYS A 24 -1.26 1.46 -3.28
C CYS A 24 -2.03 0.55 -2.32
N VAL A 25 -3.33 0.37 -2.53
CA VAL A 25 -4.13 -0.63 -1.81
C VAL A 25 -4.72 -1.58 -2.83
N LEU A 26 -4.46 -2.87 -2.63
CA LEU A 26 -5.02 -3.98 -3.38
C LEU A 26 -6.08 -4.68 -2.55
N ASP A 27 -7.05 -5.31 -3.19
CA ASP A 27 -7.90 -6.29 -2.52
C ASP A 27 -7.28 -7.70 -2.53
N GLU A 28 -8.03 -8.68 -2.03
CA GLU A 28 -7.62 -10.08 -1.98
C GLU A 28 -7.44 -10.74 -3.36
N ALA A 29 -8.07 -10.19 -4.41
CA ALA A 29 -7.91 -10.63 -5.80
C ALA A 29 -6.75 -9.94 -6.51
N GLY A 30 -6.11 -8.95 -5.86
CA GLY A 30 -5.01 -8.16 -6.44
C GLY A 30 -5.47 -6.92 -7.20
N GLU A 31 -6.76 -6.58 -7.16
CA GLU A 31 -7.29 -5.41 -7.86
C GLU A 31 -6.98 -4.11 -7.11
N ILE A 32 -6.60 -3.08 -7.86
CA ILE A 32 -6.25 -1.78 -7.27
C ILE A 32 -7.51 -1.08 -6.76
N ARG A 33 -7.61 -0.93 -5.44
CA ARG A 33 -8.68 -0.20 -4.76
C ARG A 33 -8.31 1.24 -4.46
N LEU A 34 -7.02 1.51 -4.26
CA LEU A 34 -6.51 2.86 -4.06
C LEU A 34 -5.13 2.99 -4.70
N ARG A 35 -4.91 4.09 -5.40
CA ARG A 35 -3.56 4.55 -5.72
C ARG A 35 -3.47 6.05 -5.51
N ARG A 36 -2.48 6.50 -4.75
CA ARG A 36 -2.22 7.94 -4.55
C ARG A 36 -0.73 8.21 -4.49
N ASN A 37 -0.35 9.33 -5.08
CA ASN A 37 0.96 9.93 -4.87
C ASN A 37 0.79 11.12 -3.94
N ILE A 38 1.46 11.09 -2.80
CA ILE A 38 1.33 12.06 -1.71
C ILE A 38 2.66 12.82 -1.64
N GLN A 39 2.60 14.15 -1.73
CA GLN A 39 3.77 15.00 -1.45
C GLN A 39 4.02 14.99 0.06
N THR A 40 5.27 14.77 0.45
CA THR A 40 5.66 14.67 1.87
C THR A 40 6.50 15.85 2.33
N ASP A 41 6.78 16.78 1.43
CA ASP A 41 7.31 18.10 1.71
C ASP A 41 6.17 19.11 1.88
N SER A 42 6.28 19.96 2.91
CA SER A 42 5.33 21.04 3.25
C SER A 42 6.00 22.40 3.10
#